data_AF-A0A9X5E9C3-F1
#
_entry.id   AF-A0A9X5E9C3-F1
#
_cell.length_a   1.000
_cell.length_b   1.000
_cell.length_c   1.000
_cell.angle_alpha   90.00
_cell.angle_beta   90.00
_cell.angle_gamma   90.00
#
_symmetry.space_group_name_H-M   'P 1'
#
loop_
_entity.id
_entity.type
_entity.pdbx_description
1 polymer ?
#
loop_
_entity_poly.entity_id
_entity_poly.type
_entity_poly.pdbx_seq_one_letter_code
_entity_poly.pdbx_strand_id
1 'polypeptide(L)'
;MTISTTTPSLVPQSSQRLFARHDLIPSRPNILWRIERGAVRTVTWSESGTLITLGYWGAGDLVGQPLSRVIPYQIECLTSVETTIIPPELWHLTVEAMMSHVCQTEELLSIIHRKPVSHRLWQFLIWLGQKFGRDVDLGRLIDVAVTHQEIAEVINTTRVSVTRMLQQFEEEELLTRHQRRIILRLPIGTAKV
;
A
#
# COMPACT_ATOMS: atom_id res chain seq x y z
N MET A 1 10.12 -45.65 25.17
CA MET A 1 10.22 -45.30 23.74
C MET A 1 9.18 -44.23 23.44
N THR A 2 9.60 -42.97 23.37
CA THR A 2 8.74 -41.81 23.08
C THR A 2 8.98 -41.39 21.64
N ILE A 3 7.98 -41.58 20.79
CA ILE A 3 7.98 -41.12 19.40
C ILE A 3 7.62 -39.64 19.39
N SER A 4 8.63 -38.80 19.17
CA SER A 4 8.47 -37.38 18.88
C SER A 4 7.85 -37.24 17.49
N THR A 5 6.59 -36.81 17.42
CA THR A 5 5.94 -36.40 16.17
C THR A 5 6.46 -35.02 15.78
N THR A 6 7.45 -35.00 14.90
CA THR A 6 7.87 -33.78 14.19
C THR A 6 6.84 -33.48 13.10
N THR A 7 6.04 -32.45 13.29
CA THR A 7 5.18 -31.89 12.24
C THR A 7 6.06 -31.35 11.11
N PRO A 8 5.94 -31.80 9.85
CA PRO A 8 6.74 -31.25 8.77
C PRO A 8 6.15 -29.91 8.34
N SER A 9 6.92 -28.84 8.54
CA SER A 9 6.65 -27.52 7.97
C SER A 9 6.77 -27.60 6.44
N LEU A 10 5.63 -27.65 5.75
CA LEU A 10 5.49 -27.86 4.30
C LEU A 10 5.62 -26.57 3.47
N VAL A 11 6.36 -25.56 3.94
CA VAL A 11 6.75 -24.44 3.09
C VAL A 11 8.16 -24.74 2.58
N PRO A 12 8.35 -25.10 1.30
CA PRO A 12 9.69 -25.18 0.73
C PRO A 12 10.39 -23.86 1.01
N GLN A 13 11.66 -23.88 1.43
CA GLN A 13 12.48 -22.69 1.64
C GLN A 13 12.23 -21.70 0.51
N SER A 14 11.38 -20.74 0.80
CA SER A 14 10.80 -19.89 -0.20
C SER A 14 11.92 -19.00 -0.70
N SER A 15 11.96 -18.74 -2.00
CA SER A 15 12.96 -17.82 -2.56
C SER A 15 12.64 -16.40 -2.11
N GLN A 16 12.95 -16.11 -0.84
CA GLN A 16 12.82 -14.80 -0.26
C GLN A 16 13.70 -13.84 -1.06
N ARG A 17 13.19 -12.64 -1.31
CA ARG A 17 13.88 -11.57 -2.00
C ARG A 17 13.78 -10.30 -1.19
N LEU A 18 14.88 -9.58 -1.15
CA LEU A 18 15.00 -8.30 -0.48
C LEU A 18 15.15 -7.21 -1.55
N PHE A 19 14.42 -6.13 -1.37
CA PHE A 19 14.45 -4.96 -2.23
C PHE A 19 14.68 -3.71 -1.36
N ALA A 20 15.48 -2.79 -1.86
CA ALA A 20 15.66 -1.48 -1.26
C ALA A 20 14.48 -0.56 -1.62
N ARG A 21 14.39 0.57 -0.92
CA ARG A 21 13.43 1.62 -1.26
C ARG A 21 13.71 2.12 -2.69
N HIS A 22 12.64 2.34 -3.46
CA HIS A 22 12.62 2.72 -4.87
C HIS A 22 13.05 1.64 -5.86
N ASP A 23 13.42 0.45 -5.39
CA ASP A 23 13.60 -0.69 -6.30
C ASP A 23 12.28 -1.08 -6.96
N LEU A 24 12.39 -1.56 -8.20
CA LEU A 24 11.28 -2.19 -8.90
C LEU A 24 11.31 -3.70 -8.68
N ILE A 25 10.21 -4.25 -8.17
CA ILE A 25 10.05 -5.70 -8.09
C ILE A 25 9.78 -6.23 -9.50
N PRO A 26 10.53 -7.23 -9.99
CA PRO A 26 10.35 -7.76 -11.34
C PRO A 26 8.95 -8.31 -11.57
N SER A 27 8.27 -7.75 -12.56
CA SER A 27 6.98 -8.22 -13.04
C SER A 27 7.21 -9.44 -13.96
N ARG A 28 6.71 -10.60 -13.55
CA ARG A 28 6.84 -11.86 -14.30
C ARG A 28 5.44 -12.50 -14.44
N PRO A 29 5.11 -13.09 -15.60
CA PRO A 29 3.75 -13.55 -15.88
C PRO A 29 3.32 -14.78 -15.08
N ASN A 30 4.26 -15.56 -14.55
CA ASN A 30 3.97 -16.85 -13.93
C ASN A 30 4.31 -16.88 -12.43
N ILE A 31 4.40 -15.73 -11.76
CA ILE A 31 4.60 -15.69 -10.31
C ILE A 31 3.81 -14.55 -9.68
N LEU A 32 3.44 -14.75 -8.42
CA LEU A 32 3.00 -13.68 -7.53
C LEU A 32 4.08 -13.43 -6.48
N TRP A 33 4.10 -12.22 -5.95
CA TRP A 33 4.92 -11.83 -4.83
C TRP A 33 4.02 -11.61 -3.63
N ARG A 34 4.26 -12.34 -2.54
CA ARG A 34 3.70 -12.02 -1.24
C ARG A 34 4.65 -11.11 -0.50
N ILE A 35 4.15 -9.99 0.01
CA ILE A 35 4.94 -9.07 0.81
C ILE A 35 4.97 -9.61 2.24
N GLU A 36 6.17 -9.90 2.75
CA GLU A 36 6.35 -10.34 4.14
C GLU A 36 6.59 -9.12 5.04
N ARG A 37 7.33 -8.12 4.54
CA ARG A 37 7.63 -6.87 5.25
C ARG A 37 7.76 -5.71 4.28
N GLY A 38 7.49 -4.51 4.79
CA GLY A 38 7.57 -3.26 4.04
C GLY A 38 6.28 -2.94 3.30
N ALA A 39 6.39 -1.96 2.40
CA ALA A 39 5.31 -1.44 1.60
C ALA A 39 5.78 -1.16 0.17
N VAL A 40 4.91 -1.44 -0.78
CA VAL A 40 5.08 -1.16 -2.20
C VAL A 40 3.84 -0.41 -2.72
N ARG A 41 3.99 0.23 -3.88
CA ARG A 41 2.85 0.65 -4.69
C ARG A 41 2.91 -0.01 -6.05
N THR A 42 1.75 -0.19 -6.67
CA THR A 42 1.66 -0.61 -8.07
C THR A 42 1.27 0.55 -8.93
N VAL A 43 1.95 0.73 -10.06
CA VAL A 43 1.78 1.89 -10.94
C VAL A 43 1.71 1.48 -12.41
N THR A 44 1.06 2.33 -13.20
CA THR A 44 1.06 2.32 -14.67
C THR A 44 1.32 3.73 -15.19
N TRP A 45 1.36 3.91 -16.50
CA TRP A 45 1.43 5.21 -17.16
C TRP A 45 0.16 5.52 -17.94
N SER A 46 -0.24 6.79 -17.94
CA SER A 46 -1.22 7.32 -18.89
C SER A 46 -0.61 7.46 -20.29
N GLU A 47 -1.46 7.72 -21.29
CA GLU A 47 -1.02 8.08 -22.65
C GLU A 47 -0.12 9.32 -22.68
N SER A 48 -0.27 10.23 -21.72
CA SER A 48 0.56 11.43 -21.56
C SER A 48 1.87 11.19 -20.79
N GLY A 49 2.18 9.94 -20.42
CA GLY A 49 3.37 9.59 -19.64
C GLY A 49 3.26 9.91 -18.14
N THR A 50 2.05 10.24 -17.64
CA THR A 50 1.83 10.51 -16.22
C THR A 50 1.72 9.19 -15.46
N LEU A 51 2.41 9.08 -14.32
CA LEU A 51 2.26 7.92 -13.43
C LEU A 51 0.85 7.89 -12.83
N ILE A 52 0.22 6.72 -12.90
CA ILE A 52 -1.06 6.41 -12.28
C ILE A 52 -0.81 5.33 -11.23
N THR A 53 -1.18 5.61 -9.98
CA THR A 53 -1.11 4.62 -8.91
C THR A 53 -2.36 3.75 -8.93
N LEU A 54 -2.16 2.43 -8.97
CA LEU A 54 -3.20 1.41 -8.99
C LEU A 54 -3.53 0.88 -7.58
N GLY A 55 -2.59 0.97 -6.64
CA GLY A 55 -2.76 0.45 -5.29
C GLY A 55 -1.52 0.58 -4.43
N TYR A 56 -1.70 0.41 -3.13
CA TYR A 56 -0.65 0.34 -2.12
C TYR A 56 -0.78 -0.98 -1.38
N TRP A 57 0.35 -1.65 -1.15
CA TRP A 57 0.38 -3.02 -0.66
C TRP A 57 1.44 -3.15 0.43
N GLY A 58 1.15 -3.91 1.48
CA GLY A 58 2.00 -4.14 2.64
C GLY A 58 2.05 -5.61 3.03
N ALA A 59 2.51 -5.89 4.25
CA ALA A 59 2.65 -7.25 4.76
C ALA A 59 1.34 -8.06 4.63
N GLY A 60 1.46 -9.27 4.08
CA GLY A 60 0.35 -10.18 3.80
C GLY A 60 -0.29 -10.01 2.42
N ASP A 61 -0.13 -8.85 1.77
CA ASP A 61 -0.72 -8.61 0.46
C ASP A 61 0.05 -9.31 -0.68
N LEU A 62 -0.67 -9.54 -1.77
CA LEU A 62 -0.11 -10.05 -3.02
C LEU A 62 0.01 -8.95 -4.08
N VAL A 63 1.10 -9.01 -4.84
CA VAL A 63 1.33 -8.18 -6.04
C VAL A 63 1.93 -9.03 -7.15
N GLY A 64 1.68 -8.65 -8.40
CA GLY A 64 2.23 -9.35 -9.57
C GLY A 64 1.39 -9.17 -10.82
N GLN A 65 1.99 -9.39 -11.99
CA GLN A 65 1.31 -9.28 -13.28
C GLN A 65 0.03 -10.15 -13.38
N PRO A 66 -0.06 -11.37 -12.81
CA PRO A 66 -1.28 -12.17 -12.89
C PRO A 66 -2.53 -11.50 -12.29
N LEU A 67 -2.36 -10.52 -11.39
CA LEU A 67 -3.47 -9.78 -10.77
C LEU A 67 -3.94 -8.60 -11.62
N SER A 68 -3.24 -8.25 -12.70
CA SER A 68 -3.52 -7.05 -13.47
C SER A 68 -3.50 -7.28 -14.98
N ARG A 69 -4.48 -6.67 -15.64
CA ARG A 69 -4.55 -6.56 -17.11
C ARG A 69 -3.96 -5.26 -17.64
N VAL A 70 -3.59 -4.33 -16.75
CA VAL A 70 -3.02 -3.03 -17.11
C VAL A 70 -1.57 -3.22 -17.55
N ILE A 71 -1.18 -2.60 -18.67
CA ILE A 71 0.17 -2.68 -19.21
C ILE A 71 0.62 -1.25 -19.56
N PRO A 72 1.79 -0.80 -19.07
CA PRO A 72 2.72 -1.53 -18.20
C PRO A 72 2.24 -1.61 -16.75
N TYR A 73 2.65 -2.66 -16.04
CA TYR A 73 2.38 -2.85 -14.61
C TYR A 73 3.71 -2.94 -13.86
N GLN A 74 3.99 -1.92 -13.06
CA GLN A 74 5.20 -1.83 -12.25
C GLN A 74 4.87 -1.91 -10.77
N ILE A 75 5.80 -2.48 -10.01
CA ILE A 75 5.72 -2.61 -8.55
C ILE A 75 6.92 -1.86 -7.98
N GLU A 76 6.70 -0.73 -7.34
CA GLU A 76 7.74 0.14 -6.77
C GLU A 76 7.78 0.01 -5.24
N CYS A 77 8.96 -0.19 -4.67
CA CYS A 77 9.15 -0.27 -3.23
C CYS A 77 9.12 1.12 -2.58
N LEU A 78 8.20 1.34 -1.62
CA LEU A 78 8.11 2.59 -0.85
C LEU A 78 9.03 2.60 0.38
N THR A 79 9.48 1.41 0.78
CA THR A 79 10.34 1.12 1.93
C THR A 79 11.32 -0.01 1.54
N SER A 80 12.14 -0.50 2.47
CA SER A 80 12.79 -1.80 2.25
C SER A 80 11.74 -2.91 2.35
N VAL A 81 11.75 -3.82 1.39
CA VAL A 81 10.69 -4.82 1.22
C VAL A 81 11.30 -6.22 1.20
N GLU A 82 10.67 -7.11 1.96
CA GLU A 82 10.94 -8.55 1.94
C GLU A 82 9.74 -9.25 1.27
N THR A 83 10.00 -10.10 0.28
CA THR A 83 8.94 -10.83 -0.42
C THR A 83 9.22 -12.32 -0.52
N THR A 84 8.15 -13.08 -0.66
CA THR A 84 8.17 -14.49 -1.04
C THR A 84 7.55 -14.67 -2.42
N ILE A 85 8.21 -15.46 -3.27
CA ILE A 85 7.64 -15.89 -4.56
C ILE A 85 6.57 -16.97 -4.32
N ILE A 86 5.37 -16.76 -4.86
CA ILE A 86 4.29 -17.74 -4.91
C ILE A 86 4.13 -18.22 -6.35
N PRO A 87 4.53 -19.48 -6.65
CA PRO A 87 4.38 -20.05 -7.98
C PRO A 87 2.92 -20.44 -8.25
N PRO A 88 2.52 -20.67 -9.52
CA PRO A 88 1.13 -20.88 -9.91
C PRO A 88 0.44 -22.03 -9.20
N GLU A 89 1.19 -23.09 -8.90
CA GLU A 89 0.69 -24.29 -8.23
C GLU A 89 0.20 -23.99 -6.81
N LEU A 90 0.67 -22.90 -6.19
CA LEU A 90 0.31 -22.49 -4.83
C LEU A 90 -0.67 -21.32 -4.77
N TRP A 91 -1.14 -20.76 -5.89
CA TRP A 91 -2.07 -19.62 -5.91
C TRP A 91 -3.40 -19.91 -5.21
N HIS A 92 -3.86 -21.15 -5.25
CA HIS A 92 -5.09 -21.58 -4.57
C HIS A 92 -5.00 -21.46 -3.03
N LEU A 93 -3.79 -21.41 -2.47
CA LEU A 93 -3.56 -21.21 -1.03
C LEU A 93 -3.58 -19.72 -0.64
N THR A 94 -3.73 -18.81 -1.60
CA THR A 94 -3.64 -17.36 -1.37
C THR A 94 -4.95 -16.61 -1.65
N VAL A 95 -6.09 -17.32 -1.63
CA VAL A 95 -7.41 -16.75 -1.95
C VAL A 95 -7.76 -15.56 -1.05
N GLU A 96 -7.46 -15.62 0.23
CA GLU A 96 -7.70 -14.50 1.16
C GLU A 96 -6.93 -13.24 0.77
N ALA A 97 -5.66 -13.39 0.39
CA ALA A 97 -4.84 -12.26 -0.05
C ALA A 97 -5.30 -11.71 -1.40
N MET A 98 -5.82 -12.55 -2.31
CA MET A 98 -6.45 -12.10 -3.55
C MET A 98 -7.77 -11.34 -3.30
N MET A 99 -8.62 -11.81 -2.38
CA MET A 99 -9.82 -11.09 -1.97
C MET A 99 -9.47 -9.73 -1.34
N SER A 100 -8.46 -9.70 -0.47
CA SER A 100 -7.96 -8.46 0.12
C SER A 100 -7.45 -7.49 -0.95
N HIS A 101 -6.75 -7.98 -1.98
CA HIS A 101 -6.31 -7.17 -3.11
C HIS A 101 -7.48 -6.49 -3.84
N VAL A 102 -8.57 -7.22 -4.08
CA VAL A 102 -9.77 -6.68 -4.72
C VAL A 102 -10.45 -5.62 -3.84
N CYS A 103 -10.71 -5.94 -2.57
CA CYS A 103 -11.36 -5.03 -1.63
C CYS A 103 -10.59 -3.71 -1.49
N GLN A 104 -9.26 -3.78 -1.33
CA GLN A 104 -8.42 -2.59 -1.20
C GLN A 104 -8.38 -1.75 -2.48
N THR A 105 -8.42 -2.39 -3.66
CA THR A 105 -8.51 -1.67 -4.93
C THR A 105 -9.83 -0.90 -5.03
N GLU A 106 -10.95 -1.53 -4.67
CA GLU A 106 -12.28 -0.91 -4.66
C GLU A 106 -12.39 0.21 -3.61
N GLU A 107 -11.80 0.04 -2.42
CA GLU A 107 -11.72 1.09 -1.40
C GLU A 107 -10.99 2.32 -1.95
N LEU A 108 -9.82 2.12 -2.56
CA LEU A 108 -9.05 3.21 -3.17
C LEU A 108 -9.84 3.87 -4.30
N LEU A 109 -10.51 3.08 -5.15
CA LEU A 109 -11.37 3.60 -6.21
C LEU A 109 -12.49 4.47 -5.65
N SER A 110 -13.12 4.03 -4.54
CA SER A 110 -14.17 4.78 -3.86
C SER A 110 -13.66 6.13 -3.35
N ILE A 111 -12.42 6.19 -2.84
CA ILE A 111 -11.78 7.41 -2.34
C ILE A 111 -11.52 8.39 -3.50
N ILE A 112 -10.98 7.90 -4.62
CA ILE A 112 -10.60 8.72 -5.78
C ILE A 112 -11.81 9.42 -6.42
N HIS A 113 -13.00 8.83 -6.32
CA HIS A 113 -14.24 9.38 -6.87
C HIS A 113 -15.00 10.32 -5.93
N ARG A 114 -14.56 10.51 -4.68
CA ARG A 114 -15.24 11.43 -3.75
C ARG A 114 -15.12 12.88 -4.18
N LYS A 115 -16.10 13.69 -3.77
CA LYS A 115 -16.09 15.16 -3.88
C LYS A 115 -16.38 15.76 -2.50
N PRO A 116 -15.77 16.90 -2.14
CA PRO A 116 -14.74 17.66 -2.86
C PRO A 116 -13.34 16.99 -2.82
N VAL A 117 -12.35 17.55 -3.54
CA VAL A 117 -10.98 17.00 -3.60
C VAL A 117 -10.31 16.93 -2.23
N SER A 118 -10.60 17.87 -1.33
CA SER A 118 -10.13 17.83 0.06
C SER A 118 -10.60 16.58 0.80
N HIS A 119 -11.83 16.12 0.57
CA HIS A 119 -12.31 14.86 1.13
C HIS A 119 -11.56 13.65 0.57
N ARG A 120 -11.17 13.68 -0.71
CA ARG A 120 -10.32 12.62 -1.28
C ARG A 120 -8.99 12.54 -0.55
N LEU A 121 -8.33 13.69 -0.35
CA LEU A 121 -7.07 13.74 0.39
C LEU A 121 -7.22 13.21 1.81
N TRP A 122 -8.23 13.70 2.55
CA TRP A 122 -8.44 13.29 3.93
C TRP A 122 -8.71 11.79 4.07
N GLN A 123 -9.63 11.26 3.24
CA GLN A 123 -9.94 9.82 3.24
C GLN A 123 -8.75 8.98 2.79
N PHE A 124 -7.97 9.45 1.83
CA PHE A 124 -6.74 8.77 1.42
C PHE A 124 -5.71 8.70 2.55
N LEU A 125 -5.55 9.78 3.32
CA LEU A 125 -4.66 9.78 4.49
C LEU A 125 -5.17 8.82 5.58
N ILE A 126 -6.48 8.82 5.89
CA ILE A 126 -7.08 7.88 6.83
C ILE A 126 -6.81 6.43 6.38
N TRP A 127 -7.06 6.13 5.11
CA TRP A 127 -6.86 4.81 4.54
C TRP A 127 -5.40 4.35 4.63
N LEU A 128 -4.44 5.24 4.30
CA LEU A 128 -3.01 4.98 4.51
C LEU A 128 -2.67 4.77 5.99
N GLY A 129 -3.26 5.55 6.89
CA GLY A 129 -3.09 5.40 8.33
C GLY A 129 -3.61 4.06 8.83
N GLN A 130 -4.78 3.61 8.39
CA GLN A 130 -5.33 2.30 8.74
C GLN A 130 -4.41 1.19 8.25
N LYS A 131 -3.94 1.26 7.00
CA LYS A 131 -3.16 0.21 6.36
C LYS A 131 -1.70 0.14 6.78
N PHE A 132 -1.05 1.30 6.93
CA PHE A 132 0.40 1.42 7.16
C PHE A 132 0.75 2.23 8.40
N GLY A 133 -0.24 2.56 9.23
CA GLY A 133 -0.02 3.38 10.40
C GLY A 133 0.09 2.59 11.70
N ARG A 134 0.64 3.27 12.70
CA ARG A 134 0.72 2.80 14.08
C ARG A 134 0.25 3.89 15.02
N ASP A 135 -0.32 3.48 16.14
CA ASP A 135 -0.81 4.42 17.14
C ASP A 135 0.37 5.06 17.89
N VAL A 136 0.24 6.35 18.17
CA VAL A 136 1.19 7.20 18.89
C VAL A 136 0.39 8.17 19.79
N ASP A 137 1.04 8.81 20.76
CA ASP A 137 0.34 9.66 21.74
C ASP A 137 -0.55 10.75 21.11
N LEU A 138 -0.15 11.28 19.96
CA LEU A 138 -0.87 12.35 19.23
C LEU A 138 -1.90 11.84 18.21
N GLY A 139 -2.09 10.52 18.08
CA GLY A 139 -3.03 9.91 17.13
C GLY A 139 -2.40 8.76 16.35
N ARG A 140 -2.52 8.77 15.02
CA ARG A 140 -2.02 7.68 14.17
C ARG A 140 -0.95 8.15 13.21
N LEU A 141 0.27 7.65 13.38
CA LEU A 141 1.40 7.92 12.49
C LEU A 141 1.30 7.05 11.24
N ILE A 142 1.34 7.66 10.05
CA ILE A 142 1.48 6.94 8.78
C ILE A 142 2.96 6.54 8.61
N ASP A 143 3.26 5.24 8.61
CA ASP A 143 4.64 4.72 8.60
C ASP A 143 5.21 4.51 7.18
N VAL A 144 4.49 5.00 6.18
CA VAL A 144 4.96 5.07 4.79
C VAL A 144 5.10 6.52 4.35
N ALA A 145 6.28 6.87 3.85
CA ALA A 145 6.56 8.23 3.39
C ALA A 145 6.08 8.40 1.95
N VAL A 146 4.88 8.97 1.79
CA VAL A 146 4.27 9.32 0.50
C VAL A 146 4.54 10.79 0.18
N THR A 147 5.04 11.09 -1.02
CA THR A 147 5.34 12.46 -1.43
C THR A 147 4.08 13.21 -1.85
N HIS A 148 4.12 14.54 -1.81
CA HIS A 148 2.99 15.36 -2.29
C HIS A 148 2.67 15.11 -3.77
N GLN A 149 3.66 14.72 -4.57
CA GLN A 149 3.48 14.38 -5.97
C GLN A 149 2.73 13.05 -6.12
N GLU A 150 3.13 12.04 -5.36
CA GLU A 150 2.45 10.72 -5.37
C GLU A 150 1.01 10.83 -4.85
N ILE A 151 0.78 11.65 -3.81
CA ILE A 151 -0.59 11.95 -3.34
C ILE A 151 -1.40 12.62 -4.47
N ALA A 152 -0.81 13.59 -5.16
CA ALA A 152 -1.48 14.34 -6.23
C ALA A 152 -1.88 13.42 -7.41
N GLU A 153 -1.01 12.47 -7.75
CA GLU A 153 -1.26 11.42 -8.75
C GLU A 153 -2.46 10.55 -8.34
N VAL A 154 -2.52 10.10 -7.09
CA VAL A 154 -3.61 9.25 -6.59
C VAL A 154 -4.95 10.00 -6.60
N ILE A 155 -5.00 11.18 -5.97
CA ILE A 155 -6.26 11.91 -5.79
C ILE A 155 -6.61 12.79 -6.99
N ASN A 156 -5.91 12.64 -8.11
CA ASN A 156 -6.11 13.37 -9.36
C ASN A 156 -6.25 14.89 -9.14
N THR A 157 -5.16 15.52 -8.66
CA THR A 157 -5.03 16.97 -8.47
C THR A 157 -3.58 17.41 -8.69
N THR A 158 -3.24 18.66 -8.35
CA THR A 158 -1.86 19.16 -8.47
C THR A 158 -1.10 19.03 -7.15
N ARG A 159 0.23 18.87 -7.22
CA ARG A 159 1.12 18.94 -6.04
C ARG A 159 0.92 20.23 -5.23
N VAL A 160 0.64 21.35 -5.89
CA VAL A 160 0.36 22.64 -5.24
C VAL A 160 -0.95 22.56 -4.45
N SER A 161 -2.01 22.00 -5.03
CA SER A 161 -3.29 21.76 -4.36
C SER A 161 -3.11 20.86 -3.14
N VAL A 162 -2.37 19.75 -3.26
CA VAL A 162 -2.04 18.87 -2.12
C VAL A 162 -1.34 19.64 -1.02
N THR A 163 -0.33 20.44 -1.38
CA THR A 163 0.44 21.22 -0.39
C THR A 163 -0.46 22.20 0.37
N ARG A 164 -1.34 22.92 -0.33
CA ARG A 164 -2.29 23.86 0.28
C ARG A 164 -3.30 23.15 1.19
N MET A 165 -3.87 22.03 0.76
CA MET A 165 -4.83 21.28 1.57
C MET A 165 -4.17 20.65 2.81
N LEU A 166 -2.94 20.12 2.69
CA LEU A 166 -2.20 19.61 3.85
C LEU A 166 -1.88 20.70 4.87
N GLN A 167 -1.55 21.91 4.40
CA GLN A 167 -1.35 23.06 5.28
C GLN A 167 -2.66 23.45 5.98
N GLN A 168 -3.77 23.51 5.25
CA GLN A 168 -5.08 23.78 5.83
C GLN A 168 -5.45 22.75 6.91
N PHE A 169 -5.24 21.45 6.66
CA PHE A 169 -5.49 20.40 7.67
C PHE A 169 -4.59 20.51 8.91
N GLU A 170 -3.40 21.09 8.77
CA GLU A 170 -2.50 21.35 9.90
C GLU A 170 -2.94 22.58 10.70
N GLU A 171 -3.42 23.64 10.03
CA GLU A 171 -4.03 24.82 10.65
C GLU A 171 -5.34 24.48 11.38
N GLU A 172 -6.11 23.51 10.85
CA GLU A 172 -7.32 22.95 11.47
C GLU A 172 -7.04 21.88 12.53
N GLU A 173 -5.77 21.62 12.86
CA GLU A 173 -5.31 20.60 13.82
C GLU A 173 -5.76 19.16 13.53
N LEU A 174 -6.17 18.85 12.29
CA LEU A 174 -6.57 17.50 11.88
C LEU A 174 -5.37 16.57 11.73
N LEU A 175 -4.20 17.12 11.41
CA LEU A 175 -2.95 16.38 11.30
C LEU A 175 -1.77 17.20 11.79
N THR A 176 -0.62 16.56 11.93
CA THR A 176 0.66 17.22 12.20
C THR A 176 1.73 16.60 11.32
N ARG A 177 2.58 17.44 10.74
CA ARG A 177 3.67 16.97 9.88
C ARG A 177 5.01 17.13 10.60
N HIS A 178 5.81 16.07 10.55
CA HIS A 178 7.20 16.12 11.00
C HIS A 178 8.09 15.52 9.93
N GLN A 179 8.88 16.36 9.25
CA GLN A 179 9.68 15.99 8.08
C GLN A 179 8.82 15.34 6.98
N ARG A 180 9.00 14.04 6.71
CA ARG A 180 8.25 13.26 5.70
C ARG A 180 7.16 12.38 6.32
N ARG A 181 6.84 12.60 7.60
CA ARG A 181 5.86 11.82 8.37
C ARG A 181 4.63 12.65 8.64
N ILE A 182 3.46 12.02 8.56
CA ILE A 182 2.16 12.60 8.85
C ILE A 182 1.56 11.84 10.03
N ILE A 183 1.16 12.57 11.06
CA ILE A 183 0.39 12.04 12.19
C ILE A 183 -1.03 12.58 12.05
N LEU A 184 -2.01 11.68 11.92
CA LEU A 184 -3.42 12.04 11.90
C LEU A 184 -3.92 12.16 13.33
N ARG A 185 -4.51 13.30 13.68
CA ARG A 185 -5.12 13.53 15.00
C ARG A 185 -6.52 12.94 15.00
N LEU A 186 -6.59 11.61 15.07
CA LEU A 186 -7.86 10.90 15.18
C LEU A 186 -8.17 10.67 16.67
N PRO A 187 -9.44 10.78 17.10
CA PRO A 187 -9.84 10.34 18.43
C PRO A 187 -9.49 8.86 18.60
N ILE A 188 -8.85 8.50 19.71
CA ILE A 188 -8.54 7.11 20.05
C ILE A 188 -9.87 6.34 20.08
N GLY A 189 -10.13 5.50 19.07
CA GLY A 189 -11.33 4.66 18.98
C GLY A 189 -12.22 4.81 17.73
N THR A 190 -12.02 5.81 16.86
CA THR A 190 -12.83 5.93 15.63
C THR A 190 -12.22 5.14 14.46
N ALA A 191 -12.23 3.82 14.55
CA ALA A 191 -11.89 2.95 13.43
C ALA A 191 -12.75 1.68 13.45
N LYS A 192 -14.06 1.85 13.36
CA LYS A 192 -14.98 0.87 12.78
C LYS A 192 -16.12 1.63 12.10
N VAL A 193 -16.09 1.66 10.78
CA VAL A 193 -17.30 1.76 9.95
C VAL A 193 -17.33 0.49 9.12
#